data_AF-A0A7V6JUI7-F1
#
_entry.id   AF-A0A7V6JUI7-F1
#
_cell.length_a   1.000
_cell.length_b   1.000
_cell.length_c   1.000
_cell.angle_alpha   90.00
_cell.angle_beta   90.00
_cell.angle_gamma   90.00
#
_symmetry.space_group_name_H-M   'P 1'
#
loop_
_entity.id
_entity.type
_entity.pdbx_description
1 polymer ?
#
loop_
_entity_poly.entity_id
_entity_poly.type
_entity_poly.pdbx_seq_one_letter_code
_entity_poly.pdbx_strand_id
1 'polypeptide(L)' 'MSKLYGWGASVVIIGALFKIQHYPMAGLFLSVGLITEAII' A
#
# COMPACT_ATOMS: atom_id res chain seq x y z
N MET A 1 12.42 4.37 -15.33
CA MET A 1 12.02 5.11 -14.11
C MET A 1 10.51 5.06 -13.80
N SER A 2 9.69 4.32 -14.55
CA SER A 2 8.21 4.38 -14.43
C SER A 2 7.51 3.11 -13.94
N LYS A 3 8.19 1.96 -13.92
CA LYS A 3 7.56 0.68 -13.51
C LYS A 3 7.66 0.39 -12.00
N LEU A 4 8.70 0.89 -11.33
CA LEU A 4 8.93 0.62 -9.90
C LEU A 4 7.98 1.44 -8.99
N TYR A 5 7.75 2.71 -9.34
CA TYR A 5 6.75 3.57 -8.67
C TYR A 5 5.31 3.03 -8.75
N GLY A 6 4.94 2.40 -9.88
CA GLY A 6 3.59 1.84 -10.03
C GLY A 6 3.30 0.67 -9.09
N TRP A 7 4.34 -0.06 -8.67
CA TRP A 7 4.18 -1.21 -7.77
C TRP A 7 3.96 -0.76 -6.32
N GLY A 8 4.71 0.24 -5.83
CA GLY A 8 4.51 0.79 -4.48
C GLY A 8 3.12 1.40 -4.30
N ALA A 9 2.72 2.27 -5.23
CA ALA A 9 1.39 2.87 -5.25
C ALA A 9 0.24 1.85 -5.25
N SER A 10 0.37 0.74 -5.99
CA SER A 10 -0.66 -0.30 -6.03
C SER A 10 -0.87 -0.96 -4.67
N VAL A 11 0.20 -1.22 -3.91
CA VAL A 11 0.12 -1.82 -2.56
C VAL A 11 -0.52 -0.86 -1.57
N VAL A 12 -0.19 0.45 -1.66
CA VAL A 12 -0.82 1.49 -0.83
C VAL A 12 -2.33 1.58 -1.09
N ILE A 13 -2.73 1.57 -2.36
CA ILE A 13 -4.15 1.66 -2.76
C ILE A 13 -4.92 0.44 -2.24
N ILE A 14 -4.34 -0.76 -2.30
CA ILE A 14 -4.96 -1.98 -1.73
C ILE A 14 -5.10 -1.85 -0.20
N GLY A 15 -4.06 -1.36 0.49
CA GLY A 15 -4.13 -1.11 1.94
C GLY A 15 -5.21 -0.09 2.31
N ALA A 16 -5.32 1.01 1.57
CA ALA A 16 -6.34 2.03 1.78
C ALA A 16 -7.76 1.46 1.56
N LEU A 17 -7.95 0.62 0.54
CA LEU A 17 -9.20 -0.08 0.30
C LEU A 17 -9.57 -1.02 1.45
N PHE A 18 -8.61 -1.78 1.99
CA PHE A 18 -8.83 -2.63 3.17
C PHE A 18 -9.22 -1.82 4.40
N LYS A 19 -8.66 -0.62 4.56
CA LYS A 19 -8.99 0.31 5.66
C LYS A 19 -10.43 0.83 5.55
N ILE A 20 -10.87 1.21 4.35
CA ILE A 20 -12.25 1.66 4.10
C ILE A 20 -13.25 0.52 4.35
N GLN A 21 -12.94 -0.68 3.87
CA GLN A 21 -13.79 -1.86 4.03
C GLN A 21 -13.73 -2.50 5.43
N HIS A 22 -12.92 -1.96 6.35
CA HIS A 22 -12.71 -2.49 7.71
C HIS A 22 -12.27 -3.97 7.73
N TYR A 23 -11.58 -4.41 6.68
CA TYR A 23 -11.08 -5.77 6.62
C TYR A 23 -9.96 -6.00 7.65
N PRO A 24 -9.84 -7.22 8.20
CA PRO A 24 -8.72 -7.56 9.07
C PRO A 24 -7.40 -7.32 8.34
N MET A 25 -6.35 -6.98 9.09
CA MET A 25 -5.02 -6.64 8.57
C MET A 25 -4.91 -5.34 7.75
N ALA A 26 -5.95 -4.50 7.68
CA ALA A 26 -5.89 -3.23 6.94
C ALA A 26 -4.71 -2.32 7.34
N GLY A 27 -4.40 -2.26 8.64
CA GLY A 27 -3.24 -1.50 9.13
C GLY A 27 -1.92 -2.07 8.61
N LEU A 28 -1.79 -3.40 8.57
CA LEU A 28 -0.58 -4.08 8.12
C LEU A 28 -0.34 -3.85 6.62
N PHE A 29 -1.38 -3.97 5.79
CA PHE A 29 -1.28 -3.69 4.34
C PHE A 29 -0.94 -2.23 4.06
N LEU A 30 -1.54 -1.28 4.79
CA LEU A 30 -1.19 0.14 4.69
C LEU A 30 0.27 0.40 5.08
N SER A 31 0.72 -0.14 6.22
CA SER A 31 2.09 0.04 6.68
C SER A 31 3.10 -0.53 5.68
N VAL A 32 2.86 -1.71 5.12
CA VAL A 32 3.74 -2.30 4.10
C VAL A 32 3.77 -1.46 2.82
N GLY A 33 2.61 -0.97 2.36
CA GLY A 33 2.56 -0.09 1.18
C GLY A 33 3.31 1.22 1.41
N LEU A 34 3.11 1.86 2.56
CA LEU A 34 3.78 3.13 2.90
C LEU A 34 5.28 2.95 3.11
N ILE A 35 5.73 1.83 3.69
CA ILE A 35 7.16 1.49 3.81
C ILE A 35 7.76 1.24 2.42
N THR A 36 7.01 0.61 1.53
CA THR A 36 7.44 0.38 0.15
C THR A 36 7.65 1.71 -0.58
N GLU A 37 6.69 2.64 -0.49
CA GLU A 37 6.84 4.01 -1.01
C GLU A 37 7.94 4.82 -0.31
N ALA A 38 8.27 4.52 0.96
CA ALA A 38 9.35 5.20 1.67
C ALA A 38 10.76 4.76 1.21
N ILE A 39 10.87 3.60 0.53
CA ILE A 39 12.14 3.03 0.06
C ILE A 39 12.41 3.37 -1.42
N ILE A 40 11.37 3.65 -2.20
CA ILE A 40 11.44 3.90 -3.65
C ILE A 40 11.49 5.41 -3.95
#